data_AF-A0A349UP37-F1
#
_entry.id   AF-A0A349UP37-F1
#
_cell.length_a   1.000
_cell.length_b   1.000
_cell.length_c   1.000
_cell.angle_alpha   90.00
_cell.angle_beta   90.00
_cell.angle_gamma   90.00
#
_symmetry.space_group_name_H-M   'P 1'
#
loop_
_entity.id
_entity.type
_entity.pdbx_description
1 polymer ?
#
loop_
_entity_poly.entity_id
_entity_poly.type
_entity_poly.pdbx_seq_one_letter_code
_entity_poly.pdbx_strand_id
1 'polypeptide(L)'
;AAQGMAGAIHRAEEMRTEIPDSFVPQQFNNPANPEVHRRTTAVEIWNDTGGAVDILVVGVGTGGTITGCGEVLKQRKPSVRTVAVEPAQSPVLTQTRQGKPAQPGAHKIQGIG
;
A
#
# COMPACT_ATOMS: atom_id res chain seq x y z
N ALA A 1 -12.93 -2.30 19.28
CA ALA A 1 -13.38 -2.66 17.90
C ALA A 1 -13.85 -1.45 17.07
N ALA A 2 -14.53 -0.45 17.66
CA ALA A 2 -15.19 0.65 16.91
C ALA A 2 -14.28 1.59 16.08
N GLN A 3 -12.98 1.69 16.37
CA GLN A 3 -12.05 2.60 15.68
C GLN A 3 -11.22 1.93 14.57
N GLY A 4 -11.44 0.65 14.27
CA GLY A 4 -10.74 -0.08 13.21
C GLY A 4 -9.20 -0.01 13.34
N MET A 5 -8.51 0.15 12.22
CA MET A 5 -7.05 0.20 12.15
C MET A 5 -6.47 1.42 12.89
N ALA A 6 -7.16 2.57 12.86
CA ALA A 6 -6.70 3.77 13.57
C ALA A 6 -6.63 3.54 15.08
N GLY A 7 -7.61 2.83 15.65
CA GLY A 7 -7.58 2.44 17.06
C GLY A 7 -6.46 1.44 17.39
N ALA A 8 -6.16 0.50 16.48
CA ALA A 8 -5.05 -0.43 16.65
C ALA A 8 -3.69 0.30 16.63
N ILE A 9 -3.51 1.28 15.73
CA ILE A 9 -2.32 2.14 15.68
C ILE A 9 -2.18 2.94 16.97
N HIS A 10 -3.26 3.56 17.44
CA HIS A 10 -3.25 4.32 18.70
C HIS A 10 -2.81 3.45 19.88
N ARG A 11 -3.39 2.24 20.00
CA ARG A 11 -3.00 1.33 21.08
C ARG A 11 -1.54 0.87 20.96
N ALA A 12 -1.03 0.64 19.75
CA ALA A 12 0.37 0.30 19.55
C ALA A 12 1.31 1.44 19.99
N GLU A 13 0.95 2.69 19.73
CA GLU A 13 1.71 3.86 20.19
C GLU A 13 1.65 4.04 21.72
N GLU A 14 0.50 3.80 22.36
CA GLU A 14 0.41 3.77 23.82
C GLU A 14 1.34 2.69 24.40
N MET A 15 1.26 1.46 23.89
CA MET A 15 2.09 0.34 24.34
C MET A 15 3.60 0.62 24.18
N ARG A 16 3.98 1.37 23.15
CA ARG A 16 5.38 1.80 22.96
C ARG A 16 5.91 2.61 24.14
N THR A 17 5.04 3.38 24.81
CA THR A 17 5.42 4.17 25.99
C THR A 17 5.49 3.33 27.27
N GLU A 18 4.80 2.19 27.31
CA GLU A 18 4.69 1.30 28.48
C GLU A 18 5.74 0.18 28.47
N ILE A 19 6.21 -0.24 27.28
CA ILE A 19 7.07 -1.41 27.09
C ILE A 19 8.49 -0.95 26.70
N PRO A 20 9.48 -1.11 27.61
CA PRO A 20 10.89 -0.84 27.30
C PRO A 20 11.37 -1.65 26.09
N ASP A 21 12.25 -1.05 25.28
CA ASP A 21 12.84 -1.65 24.08
C ASP A 21 11.83 -2.14 23.02
N SER A 22 10.60 -1.64 23.07
CA SER A 22 9.59 -1.93 22.05
C SER A 22 9.81 -1.14 20.75
N PHE A 23 9.42 -1.75 19.64
CA PHE A 23 9.52 -1.15 18.31
C PHE A 23 8.17 -1.24 17.58
N VAL A 24 7.68 -0.11 17.08
CA VAL A 24 6.47 -0.03 16.25
C VAL A 24 6.89 0.20 14.80
N PRO A 25 6.75 -0.80 13.90
CA PRO A 25 7.23 -0.69 12.52
C PRO A 25 6.50 0.35 11.67
N GLN A 26 5.28 0.76 12.05
CA GLN A 26 4.47 1.78 11.37
C GLN A 26 4.33 1.58 9.85
N GLN A 27 3.87 0.40 9.40
CA GLN A 27 3.82 0.06 7.96
C GLN A 27 3.12 1.09 7.05
N PHE A 28 2.18 1.89 7.57
CA PHE A 28 1.49 2.93 6.81
C PHE A 28 2.35 4.19 6.55
N ASN A 29 3.36 4.44 7.39
CA ASN A 29 4.21 5.64 7.34
C ASN A 29 5.69 5.32 7.06
N ASN A 30 6.12 4.07 7.28
CA ASN A 30 7.51 3.69 7.22
C ASN A 30 7.99 3.56 5.76
N PRO A 31 9.00 4.34 5.33
CA PRO A 31 9.51 4.28 3.95
C PRO A 31 10.14 2.93 3.59
N ALA A 32 10.50 2.10 4.58
CA ALA A 32 10.95 0.74 4.34
C ALA A 32 9.88 -0.14 3.65
N ASN A 33 8.59 0.18 3.83
CA ASN A 33 7.49 -0.55 3.21
C ASN A 33 7.52 -0.49 1.67
N PRO A 34 7.43 0.69 1.01
CA PRO A 34 7.63 0.73 -0.44
C PRO A 34 9.05 0.34 -0.86
N GLU A 35 10.06 0.62 -0.04
CA GLU A 35 11.46 0.35 -0.40
C GLU A 35 11.78 -1.13 -0.58
N VAL A 36 11.23 -2.02 0.27
CA VAL A 36 11.44 -3.45 0.07
C VAL A 36 10.90 -3.90 -1.29
N HIS A 37 9.77 -3.36 -1.74
CA HIS A 37 9.18 -3.69 -3.03
C HIS A 37 9.99 -3.13 -4.20
N ARG A 38 10.62 -1.95 -4.06
CA ARG A 38 11.56 -1.43 -5.08
C ARG A 38 12.75 -2.37 -5.28
N ARG A 39 13.32 -2.84 -4.16
CA ARG A 39 14.56 -3.62 -4.15
C ARG A 39 14.36 -5.10 -4.50
N THR A 40 13.16 -5.62 -4.26
CA THR A 40 12.87 -7.06 -4.41
C THR A 40 11.76 -7.29 -5.43
N THR A 41 10.50 -7.11 -5.04
CA THR A 41 9.31 -7.45 -5.84
C THR A 41 9.33 -6.86 -7.25
N ALA A 42 9.76 -5.60 -7.42
CA ALA A 42 9.86 -4.97 -8.73
C ALA A 42 10.94 -5.60 -9.62
N VAL A 43 12.05 -6.01 -9.02
CA VAL A 43 13.19 -6.65 -9.70
C VAL A 43 12.80 -8.05 -10.16
N GLU A 44 12.11 -8.81 -9.31
CA GLU A 44 11.56 -10.13 -9.65
C GLU A 44 10.59 -10.03 -10.83
N ILE A 45 9.58 -9.16 -10.75
CA ILE A 45 8.62 -8.94 -11.86
C ILE A 45 9.35 -8.57 -13.16
N TRP A 46 10.33 -7.67 -13.10
CA TRP A 46 11.07 -7.26 -14.28
C TRP A 46 11.86 -8.42 -14.91
N ASN A 47 12.58 -9.17 -14.09
CA ASN A 47 13.44 -10.25 -14.55
C ASN A 47 12.62 -11.43 -15.09
N ASP A 48 11.58 -11.85 -14.36
CA ASP A 48 10.76 -13.01 -14.71
C ASP A 48 9.92 -12.76 -15.96
N THR A 49 9.58 -11.50 -16.24
CA THR A 49 8.91 -11.11 -17.49
C THR A 49 9.88 -10.75 -18.62
N GLY A 50 11.20 -10.78 -18.38
CA GLY A 50 12.19 -10.32 -19.36
C GLY A 50 11.98 -8.88 -19.82
N GLY A 51 11.44 -8.02 -18.95
CA GLY A 51 11.05 -6.64 -19.27
C GLY A 51 9.77 -6.50 -20.09
N ALA A 52 9.03 -7.59 -20.34
CA ALA A 52 7.81 -7.58 -21.13
C ALA A 52 6.55 -7.13 -20.34
N VAL A 53 6.64 -6.91 -19.03
CA VAL A 53 5.49 -6.41 -18.25
C VAL A 53 4.93 -5.11 -18.86
N ASP A 54 3.62 -5.09 -19.10
CA ASP A 54 2.91 -3.93 -19.65
C ASP A 54 2.00 -3.28 -18.61
N ILE A 55 1.38 -4.09 -17.76
CA ILE A 55 0.39 -3.64 -16.78
C ILE A 55 0.66 -4.35 -15.44
N LEU A 56 0.78 -3.54 -14.38
CA LEU A 56 0.82 -4.00 -13.00
C LEU A 56 -0.54 -3.69 -12.34
N VAL A 57 -1.21 -4.71 -11.80
CA VAL A 57 -2.50 -4.59 -11.09
C VAL A 57 -2.31 -5.00 -9.64
N VAL A 58 -2.58 -4.09 -8.69
CA VAL A 58 -2.27 -4.30 -7.27
C VAL A 58 -3.43 -3.83 -6.38
N GLY A 59 -3.87 -4.70 -5.48
CA GLY A 59 -4.75 -4.34 -4.37
C GLY A 59 -4.05 -3.44 -3.37
N VAL A 60 -4.68 -2.33 -2.99
CA VAL A 60 -4.05 -1.30 -2.15
C VAL A 60 -4.55 -1.37 -0.71
N GLY A 61 -3.67 -1.80 0.20
CA GLY A 61 -3.79 -1.58 1.64
C GLY A 61 -2.91 -0.41 2.07
N THR A 62 -1.68 -0.68 2.51
CA THR A 62 -0.71 0.39 2.86
C THR A 62 -0.23 1.21 1.66
N GLY A 63 -0.37 0.68 0.44
CA GLY A 63 0.19 1.26 -0.79
C GLY A 63 1.66 0.91 -1.05
N GLY A 64 2.35 0.22 -0.16
CA GLY A 64 3.78 -0.10 -0.31
C GLY A 64 4.10 -0.82 -1.62
N THR A 65 3.36 -1.87 -1.95
CA THR A 65 3.58 -2.70 -3.14
C THR A 65 3.38 -1.91 -4.44
N ILE A 66 2.26 -1.19 -4.58
CA ILE A 66 1.99 -0.44 -5.82
C ILE A 66 2.98 0.71 -6.02
N THR A 67 3.39 1.38 -4.93
CA THR A 67 4.38 2.45 -4.98
C THR A 67 5.75 1.91 -5.37
N GLY A 68 6.28 0.93 -4.63
CA GLY A 68 7.63 0.41 -4.88
C GLY A 68 7.77 -0.26 -6.24
N CYS A 69 6.83 -1.14 -6.60
CA CYS A 69 6.85 -1.78 -7.92
C CYS A 69 6.56 -0.79 -9.05
N GLY A 70 5.57 0.09 -8.88
CA GLY A 70 5.18 1.04 -9.91
C GLY A 70 6.28 2.01 -10.28
N GLU A 71 7.01 2.54 -9.31
CA GLU A 71 8.12 3.48 -9.55
C GLU A 71 9.27 2.82 -10.32
N VAL A 72 9.75 1.65 -9.86
CA VAL A 72 10.87 0.96 -10.50
C VAL A 72 10.51 0.46 -11.90
N LEU A 73 9.32 -0.13 -12.09
CA LEU A 73 8.91 -0.62 -13.41
C LEU A 73 8.74 0.54 -14.40
N LYS A 74 8.20 1.69 -13.99
CA LYS A 74 8.07 2.88 -14.85
C LYS A 74 9.41 3.53 -15.17
N GLN A 75 10.38 3.51 -14.25
CA GLN A 75 11.74 3.96 -14.55
C GLN A 75 12.39 3.11 -15.64
N ARG A 76 12.14 1.79 -15.64
CA ARG A 76 12.69 0.86 -16.64
C ARG A 76 11.92 0.88 -17.97
N LYS A 77 10.60 0.97 -17.92
CA LYS A 77 9.70 1.03 -19.07
C LYS A 77 8.58 2.05 -18.80
N PRO A 78 8.73 3.31 -19.23
CA PRO A 78 7.77 4.38 -18.95
C PRO A 78 6.34 4.12 -19.43
N SER A 79 6.15 3.21 -20.40
CA SER A 79 4.84 2.79 -20.88
C SER A 79 4.08 1.84 -19.94
N VAL A 80 4.74 1.30 -18.89
CA VAL A 80 4.08 0.43 -17.91
C VAL A 80 2.93 1.17 -17.23
N ARG A 81 1.75 0.55 -17.25
CA ARG A 81 0.58 1.04 -16.54
C ARG A 81 0.47 0.39 -15.17
N THR A 82 0.09 1.19 -14.18
CA THR A 82 -0.18 0.74 -12.80
C THR A 82 -1.65 0.95 -12.47
N VAL A 83 -2.34 -0.10 -12.05
CA VAL A 83 -3.76 -0.08 -11.70
C VAL A 83 -3.93 -0.43 -10.23
N ALA A 84 -4.41 0.54 -9.45
CA ALA A 84 -4.81 0.33 -8.06
C ALA A 84 -6.18 -0.34 -8.02
N VAL A 85 -6.31 -1.38 -7.19
CA VAL A 85 -7.58 -2.06 -6.91
C VAL A 85 -7.98 -1.73 -5.47
N GLU A 86 -9.20 -1.24 -5.30
CA GLU A 86 -9.81 -0.92 -4.00
C GLU A 86 -11.24 -1.49 -3.91
N PRO A 87 -11.78 -1.71 -2.70
CA PRO A 87 -13.16 -2.14 -2.51
C PRO A 87 -14.15 -1.07 -2.97
N ALA A 88 -15.16 -1.47 -3.75
CA ALA A 88 -16.23 -0.56 -4.17
C ALA A 88 -17.00 0.08 -3.00
N GLN A 89 -17.05 -0.61 -1.85
CA GLN A 89 -17.69 -0.11 -0.63
C GLN A 89 -16.79 0.85 0.19
N SER A 90 -15.48 0.93 -0.10
CA SER A 90 -14.52 1.86 0.51
C SER A 90 -13.60 2.50 -0.56
N PRO A 91 -14.15 3.26 -1.53
CA PRO A 91 -13.40 3.68 -2.71
C PRO A 91 -12.64 5.00 -2.48
N VAL A 92 -11.81 5.06 -1.44
CA VAL A 92 -11.13 6.29 -0.99
C VAL A 92 -10.16 6.87 -2.03
N LEU A 93 -9.51 6.03 -2.84
CA LEU A 93 -8.63 6.47 -3.92
C LEU A 93 -9.44 7.08 -5.05
N THR A 94 -10.55 6.44 -5.46
CA THR A 94 -11.45 6.96 -6.49
C THR A 94 -12.08 8.27 -6.06
N GLN A 95 -12.55 8.38 -4.81
CA GLN A 95 -13.09 9.62 -4.25
C GLN A 95 -12.05 10.74 -4.33
N THR A 96 -10.83 10.48 -3.84
CA THR A 96 -9.73 11.46 -3.85
C THR A 96 -9.38 11.90 -5.28
N ARG A 97 -9.27 10.96 -6.23
CA ARG A 97 -9.04 11.26 -7.65
C ARG A 97 -10.15 12.09 -8.30
N GLN A 98 -11.37 12.00 -7.78
CA GLN A 98 -12.52 12.81 -8.21
C GLN A 98 -12.62 14.15 -7.47
N GLY A 99 -11.67 14.50 -6.60
CA GLY A 99 -11.73 15.71 -5.77
C GLY A 99 -12.77 15.64 -4.66
N LYS A 100 -13.27 14.45 -4.32
CA LYS A 100 -14.22 14.22 -3.23
C LYS A 100 -13.47 13.90 -1.93
N PRO A 101 -14.03 14.23 -0.75
CA PRO A 101 -13.49 13.79 0.52
C PRO A 101 -13.37 12.27 0.59
N ALA A 102 -12.23 11.77 1.07
CA ALA A 102 -12.04 10.35 1.33
C ALA A 102 -12.94 9.90 2.49
N GLN A 103 -13.84 8.96 2.22
CA GLN A 103 -14.77 8.39 3.18
C GLN A 103 -14.64 6.86 3.14
N PRO A 104 -13.93 6.25 4.11
CA PRO A 104 -13.80 4.81 4.18
C PRO A 104 -15.14 4.17 4.54
N GLY A 105 -15.40 2.99 3.97
CA GLY A 105 -16.61 2.21 4.23
C GLY A 105 -16.29 0.78 4.66
N ALA A 106 -17.21 0.13 5.36
CA ALA A 106 -17.01 -1.27 5.76
C ALA A 106 -17.14 -2.21 4.55
N HIS A 107 -16.18 -3.13 4.40
CA HIS A 107 -16.17 -4.13 3.34
C HIS A 107 -15.60 -5.47 3.83
N LYS A 108 -15.80 -6.54 3.03
CA LYS A 108 -15.38 -7.92 3.38
C LYS A 108 -14.06 -8.37 2.73
N ILE A 109 -13.49 -7.55 1.85
CA ILE A 109 -12.23 -7.87 1.15
C ILE A 109 -11.04 -7.58 2.08
N GLN A 110 -10.52 -8.59 2.76
CA GLN A 110 -9.42 -8.39 3.72
C GLN A 110 -8.09 -8.10 3.01
N GLY A 111 -7.28 -7.21 3.59
CA GLY A 111 -5.92 -6.86 3.15
C GLY A 111 -5.80 -5.58 2.32
N ILE A 112 -6.91 -5.01 1.84
CA ILE A 112 -6.97 -3.78 1.04
C ILE A 112 -8.10 -2.86 1.53
N GLY A 113 -8.16 -1.63 1.02
CA GLY A 113 -9.28 -0.70 1.26
C GLY A 113 -9.09 0.28 2.40
#